data_AF-A0A2S2E114-F1
#
_entry.id   AF-A0A2S2E114-F1
#
_cell.length_a   1.000
_cell.length_b   1.000
_cell.length_c   1.000
_cell.angle_alpha   90.00
_cell.angle_beta   90.00
_cell.angle_gamma   90.00
#
_symmetry.space_group_name_H-M   'P 1'
#
loop_
_entity.id
_entity.type
_entity.pdbx_description
1 polymer ?
#
loop_
_entity_poly.entity_id
_entity_poly.type
_entity_poly.pdbx_seq_one_letter_code
_entity_poly.pdbx_strand_id
1 'polypeptide(L)'
;MTALNATELTHTHSGRSSAEVIDSFQGQRANQLLNEAKQALDKAFPLKQGSHCDVVSYFVYYQNLLAFFADGTQTGLQKPCHLIDKEGHREQPESLTLRNEQGEMAQISFKVSGSCGRSDSAHIDEISFRLV
;
A
#
# COMPACT_ATOMS: atom_id res chain seq x y z
N MET A 1 10.62 65.21 -17.11
CA MET A 1 10.64 63.91 -17.83
C MET A 1 11.04 62.85 -16.83
N THR A 2 10.05 62.15 -16.28
CA THR A 2 10.21 61.11 -15.26
C THR A 2 10.45 59.79 -15.97
N ALA A 3 11.60 59.15 -15.72
CA ALA A 3 11.89 57.84 -16.31
C ALA A 3 10.96 56.79 -15.69
N LEU A 4 10.26 56.05 -16.56
CA LEU A 4 9.39 54.94 -16.24
C LEU A 4 10.19 53.81 -15.57
N ASN A 5 9.73 53.38 -14.39
CA ASN A 5 10.16 52.16 -13.73
C ASN A 5 9.60 50.98 -14.52
N ALA A 6 10.48 50.27 -15.24
CA ALA A 6 10.09 49.13 -16.04
C ALA A 6 10.50 47.84 -15.34
N THR A 7 9.51 46.96 -15.24
CA THR A 7 9.62 45.50 -15.11
C THR A 7 9.53 44.97 -13.69
N GLU A 8 8.28 44.96 -13.21
CA GLU A 8 7.66 43.75 -12.69
C GLU A 8 8.23 42.48 -13.35
N LEU A 9 9.15 41.79 -12.68
CA LEU A 9 9.48 40.41 -12.99
C LEU A 9 8.76 39.53 -11.97
N THR A 10 7.50 39.26 -12.31
CA THR A 10 6.80 37.99 -12.12
C THR A 10 7.13 37.21 -10.85
N HIS A 11 6.25 37.37 -9.87
CA HIS A 11 5.67 36.29 -9.07
C HIS A 11 5.90 34.88 -9.65
N THR A 12 6.76 34.10 -9.00
CA THR A 12 6.52 32.68 -8.64
C THR A 12 7.69 32.22 -7.75
N HIS A 13 7.61 32.44 -6.44
CA HIS A 13 8.45 31.68 -5.50
C HIS A 13 7.57 30.63 -4.83
N SER A 14 7.33 29.54 -5.55
CA SER A 14 6.91 28.29 -4.93
C SER A 14 8.13 27.73 -4.19
N GLY A 15 8.38 28.25 -3.00
CA GLY A 15 9.57 28.00 -2.17
C GLY A 15 9.58 26.62 -1.52
N ARG A 16 9.73 25.56 -2.31
CA ARG A 16 10.12 24.23 -1.80
C ARG A 16 11.60 24.00 -2.05
N SER A 17 12.29 23.47 -1.05
CA SER A 17 13.70 23.05 -1.19
C SER A 17 13.81 21.87 -2.15
N SER A 18 14.92 21.76 -2.90
CA SER A 18 15.19 20.61 -3.76
C SER A 18 15.11 19.27 -3.01
N ALA A 19 15.47 19.25 -1.72
CA ALA A 19 15.36 18.06 -0.87
C ALA A 19 13.90 17.64 -0.65
N GLU A 20 12.99 18.59 -0.44
CA GLU A 20 11.55 18.33 -0.25
C GLU A 20 10.89 17.83 -1.54
N VAL A 21 11.34 18.35 -2.69
CA VAL A 21 10.86 17.90 -4.01
C VAL A 21 11.30 16.44 -4.26
N ILE A 22 12.55 16.09 -3.94
CA ILE A 22 13.07 14.74 -4.10
C ILE A 22 12.34 13.75 -3.17
N ASP A 23 12.15 14.11 -1.89
CA ASP A 23 11.44 13.27 -0.92
C ASP A 23 9.99 13.02 -1.36
N SER A 24 9.28 14.07 -1.79
CA SER A 24 7.93 13.96 -2.34
C SER A 24 7.88 13.03 -3.56
N PHE A 25 8.83 13.15 -4.49
CA PHE A 25 8.87 12.31 -5.69
C PHE A 25 9.13 10.84 -5.36
N GLN A 26 10.04 10.56 -4.42
CA GLN A 26 10.32 9.20 -3.95
C GLN A 26 9.09 8.60 -3.25
N GLY A 27 8.40 9.36 -2.42
CA GLY A 27 7.16 8.92 -1.77
C GLY A 27 6.05 8.60 -2.78
N GLN A 28 5.86 9.44 -3.80
CA GLN A 28 4.90 9.16 -4.87
C GLN A 28 5.23 7.87 -5.64
N ARG A 29 6.51 7.68 -5.98
CA ARG A 29 6.96 6.46 -6.65
C ARG A 29 6.77 5.22 -5.78
N ALA A 30 7.06 5.31 -4.49
CA ALA A 30 6.87 4.19 -3.56
C ALA A 30 5.38 3.79 -3.47
N ASN A 31 4.47 4.77 -3.36
CA ASN A 31 3.03 4.50 -3.37
C ASN A 31 2.55 3.89 -4.70
N GLN A 32 3.11 4.32 -5.83
CA GLN A 32 2.81 3.72 -7.12
C GLN A 32 3.24 2.24 -7.16
N LEU A 33 4.47 1.93 -6.73
CA LEU A 33 4.97 0.56 -6.66
C LEU A 33 4.14 -0.31 -5.71
N LEU A 34 3.70 0.23 -4.58
CA LEU A 34 2.81 -0.47 -3.67
C LEU A 34 1.47 -0.79 -4.34
N ASN A 35 0.89 0.16 -5.08
CA ASN A 35 -0.36 -0.06 -5.81
C ASN A 35 -0.21 -1.14 -6.89
N GLU A 36 0.90 -1.12 -7.64
CA GLU A 36 1.23 -2.17 -8.61
C GLU A 36 1.38 -3.55 -7.92
N ALA A 37 1.98 -3.58 -6.73
CA ALA A 37 2.11 -4.82 -5.94
C ALA A 37 0.76 -5.32 -5.40
N LYS A 38 -0.17 -4.44 -5.01
CA LYS A 38 -1.55 -4.82 -4.67
C LYS A 38 -2.30 -5.42 -5.86
N GLN A 39 -2.13 -4.85 -7.05
CA GLN A 39 -2.68 -5.44 -8.28
C GLN A 39 -2.05 -6.80 -8.60
N ALA A 40 -0.79 -7.01 -8.24
CA ALA A 40 -0.15 -8.32 -8.34
C ALA A 40 -0.73 -9.32 -7.33
N LEU A 41 -1.07 -8.88 -6.10
CA LEU A 41 -1.81 -9.71 -5.13
C LEU A 41 -3.17 -10.14 -5.68
N ASP A 42 -3.93 -9.25 -6.32
CA ASP A 42 -5.22 -9.61 -6.92
C ASP A 42 -5.10 -10.74 -7.97
N LYS A 43 -3.95 -10.82 -8.65
CA LYS A 43 -3.70 -11.88 -9.65
C LYS A 43 -3.27 -13.19 -9.00
N ALA A 44 -2.32 -13.13 -8.06
CA ALA A 44 -1.72 -14.33 -7.46
C ALA A 44 -2.53 -14.91 -6.29
N PHE A 45 -3.23 -14.05 -5.56
CA PHE A 45 -3.95 -14.33 -4.32
C PHE A 45 -5.32 -13.63 -4.28
N PRO A 46 -6.18 -13.80 -5.31
CA PRO A 46 -7.42 -13.04 -5.42
C PRO A 46 -8.29 -13.16 -4.17
N LEU A 47 -8.92 -12.05 -3.79
CA LEU A 47 -10.05 -12.07 -2.86
C LEU A 47 -11.27 -12.70 -3.55
N LYS A 48 -12.21 -13.25 -2.77
CA LYS A 48 -13.48 -13.77 -3.32
C LYS A 48 -14.31 -12.67 -3.98
N GLN A 49 -14.18 -11.44 -3.49
CA GLN A 49 -14.93 -10.25 -3.90
C GLN A 49 -14.05 -9.03 -3.67
N GLY A 50 -14.12 -8.03 -4.54
CA GLY A 50 -13.32 -6.81 -4.43
C GLY A 50 -11.84 -7.01 -4.79
N SER A 51 -11.03 -5.98 -4.49
CA SER A 51 -9.59 -5.93 -4.76
C SER A 51 -8.82 -5.62 -3.49
N HIS A 52 -7.60 -6.14 -3.36
CA HIS A 52 -6.64 -5.75 -2.32
C HIS A 52 -6.35 -4.24 -2.30
N CYS A 53 -6.57 -3.54 -3.42
CA CYS A 53 -6.45 -2.09 -3.54
C CYS A 53 -7.45 -1.34 -2.66
N ASP A 54 -8.63 -1.90 -2.45
CA ASP A 54 -9.76 -1.25 -1.76
C ASP A 54 -9.86 -1.63 -0.27
N VAL A 55 -9.01 -2.54 0.20
CA VAL A 55 -9.02 -3.03 1.57
C VAL A 55 -8.54 -1.92 2.52
N VAL A 56 -9.23 -1.80 3.66
CA VAL A 56 -8.89 -0.86 4.74
C VAL A 56 -8.37 -1.55 6.00
N SER A 57 -8.55 -2.87 6.12
CA SER A 57 -7.90 -3.65 7.18
C SER A 57 -7.90 -5.15 6.86
N TYR A 58 -6.92 -5.86 7.42
CA TYR A 58 -6.82 -7.32 7.34
C TYR A 58 -6.81 -7.91 8.73
N PHE A 59 -7.67 -8.91 8.96
CA PHE A 59 -7.73 -9.68 10.20
C PHE A 59 -7.48 -11.15 9.88
N VAL A 60 -7.03 -11.90 10.89
CA VAL A 60 -6.99 -13.36 10.83
C VAL A 60 -7.94 -13.92 11.88
N TYR A 61 -9.05 -14.47 11.41
CA TYR A 61 -10.03 -15.12 12.28
C TYR A 61 -9.95 -16.63 12.11
N TYR A 62 -9.71 -17.33 13.22
CA TYR A 62 -9.21 -18.70 13.24
C TYR A 62 -7.95 -18.86 12.36
N GLN A 63 -8.11 -19.36 11.13
CA GLN A 63 -7.04 -19.64 10.16
C GLN A 63 -7.35 -19.00 8.79
N ASN A 64 -8.33 -18.09 8.72
CA ASN A 64 -8.73 -17.45 7.48
C ASN A 64 -8.40 -15.96 7.51
N LEU A 65 -7.89 -15.46 6.39
CA LEU A 65 -7.79 -14.03 6.15
C LEU A 65 -9.19 -13.43 5.96
N LEU A 66 -9.46 -12.36 6.68
CA LEU A 66 -10.59 -11.46 6.47
C LEU A 66 -10.06 -10.11 6.01
N ALA A 67 -10.51 -9.65 4.86
CA ALA A 67 -10.22 -8.33 4.32
C ALA A 67 -11.48 -7.47 4.40
N PHE A 68 -11.38 -6.30 5.03
CA PHE A 68 -12.49 -5.37 5.22
C PHE A 68 -12.40 -4.21 4.26
N PHE A 69 -13.55 -3.77 3.77
CA PHE A 69 -13.69 -2.60 2.91
C PHE A 69 -14.27 -1.40 3.69
N ALA A 70 -14.14 -0.21 3.11
CA ALA A 70 -14.58 1.03 3.75
C ALA A 70 -16.08 1.09 4.07
N ASP A 71 -16.91 0.34 3.33
CA ASP A 71 -18.35 0.22 3.56
C ASP A 71 -18.74 -0.77 4.68
N GLY A 72 -17.74 -1.39 5.32
CA GLY A 72 -17.93 -2.39 6.37
C GLY A 72 -18.18 -3.80 5.86
N THR A 73 -18.26 -4.01 4.54
CA THR A 73 -18.27 -5.37 3.98
C THR A 73 -16.92 -6.04 4.17
N GLN A 74 -16.93 -7.37 4.17
CA GLN A 74 -15.73 -8.17 4.32
C GLN A 74 -15.72 -9.36 3.37
N THR A 75 -14.51 -9.81 3.05
CA THR A 75 -14.26 -10.96 2.18
C THR A 75 -13.07 -11.76 2.71
N GLY A 76 -12.77 -12.88 2.07
CA GLY A 76 -11.54 -13.63 2.30
C GLY A 76 -10.84 -13.95 0.99
N LEU A 77 -9.72 -14.65 1.06
CA LEU A 77 -9.05 -15.18 -0.12
C LEU A 77 -9.98 -16.14 -0.88
N GLN A 78 -9.90 -16.14 -2.21
CA GLN A 78 -10.60 -17.08 -3.06
C GLN A 78 -10.21 -18.52 -2.73
N LYS A 79 -8.93 -18.74 -2.42
CA LYS A 79 -8.39 -19.98 -1.87
C LYS A 79 -7.90 -19.75 -0.43
N PRO A 80 -8.70 -20.09 0.59
CA PRO A 80 -8.35 -19.80 1.98
C PRO A 80 -7.03 -20.43 2.46
N CYS A 81 -6.67 -21.61 1.93
CA CYS A 81 -5.44 -22.32 2.24
C CYS A 81 -4.16 -21.58 1.79
N HIS A 82 -4.26 -20.53 0.98
CA HIS A 82 -3.10 -19.75 0.59
C HIS A 82 -2.53 -18.91 1.73
N LEU A 83 -3.28 -18.64 2.81
CA LEU A 83 -2.71 -18.04 4.02
C LEU A 83 -1.89 -19.11 4.74
N ILE A 84 -0.57 -18.93 4.79
CA ILE A 84 0.33 -19.89 5.42
C ILE A 84 0.90 -19.42 6.74
N ASP A 85 0.98 -18.10 6.97
CA ASP A 85 1.48 -17.56 8.23
C ASP A 85 0.96 -16.15 8.51
N LYS A 86 0.98 -15.78 9.80
CA LYS A 86 0.74 -14.42 10.28
C LYS A 86 1.71 -14.10 11.42
N GLU A 87 2.15 -12.85 11.49
CA GLU A 87 2.86 -12.32 12.65
C GLU A 87 2.02 -11.24 13.35
N GLY A 88 2.29 -11.00 14.64
CA GLY A 88 1.56 -10.01 15.43
C GLY A 88 0.15 -10.45 15.85
N HIS A 89 -0.70 -9.47 16.18
CA HIS A 89 -2.05 -9.72 16.68
C HIS A 89 -2.99 -10.21 15.56
N ARG A 90 -4.08 -10.90 15.91
CA ARG A 90 -5.04 -11.42 14.90
C ARG A 90 -5.84 -10.32 14.22
N GLU A 91 -6.22 -9.30 14.97
CA GLU A 91 -7.01 -8.16 14.49
C GLU A 91 -6.14 -7.03 13.92
N GLN A 92 -4.83 -7.11 14.16
CA GLN A 92 -3.83 -6.15 13.70
C GLN A 92 -2.54 -6.93 13.40
N PRO A 93 -2.50 -7.69 12.30
CA PRO A 93 -1.32 -8.44 11.92
C PRO A 93 -0.18 -7.47 11.59
N GLU A 94 1.03 -7.82 12.00
CA GLU A 94 2.24 -7.09 11.61
C GLU A 94 2.73 -7.56 10.25
N SER A 95 2.52 -8.84 9.94
CA SER A 95 2.77 -9.39 8.61
C SER A 95 1.82 -10.55 8.29
N LEU A 96 1.60 -10.76 6.99
CA LEU A 96 0.91 -11.92 6.44
C LEU A 96 1.78 -12.58 5.38
N THR A 97 1.84 -13.91 5.40
CA THR A 97 2.52 -14.68 4.35
C THR A 97 1.51 -15.51 3.59
N LEU A 98 1.47 -15.33 2.28
CA LEU A 98 0.63 -16.06 1.36
C LEU A 98 1.48 -16.94 0.45
N ARG A 99 1.01 -18.15 0.13
CA ARG A 99 1.63 -19.04 -0.86
C ARG A 99 0.59 -19.76 -1.69
N ASN A 100 0.79 -19.79 -3.01
CA ASN A 100 -0.07 -20.55 -3.92
C ASN A 100 0.55 -21.91 -4.27
N GLU A 101 -0.24 -22.76 -4.91
CA GLU A 101 0.15 -24.11 -5.33
C GLU A 101 1.33 -24.13 -6.32
N GLN A 102 1.61 -23.00 -6.98
CA GLN A 102 2.70 -22.83 -7.94
C GLN A 102 4.03 -22.44 -7.29
N GLY A 103 4.07 -22.27 -5.96
CA GLY A 103 5.27 -21.85 -5.23
C GLY A 103 5.51 -20.34 -5.26
N GLU A 104 4.59 -19.53 -5.79
CA GLU A 104 4.69 -18.08 -5.59
C GLU A 104 4.29 -17.76 -4.15
N MET A 105 5.10 -16.90 -3.52
CA MET A 105 4.90 -16.45 -2.16
C MET A 105 4.90 -14.94 -2.09
N ALA A 106 3.89 -14.38 -1.43
CA ALA A 106 3.84 -12.96 -1.10
C ALA A 106 3.97 -12.76 0.41
N GLN A 107 4.79 -11.80 0.81
CA GLN A 107 4.83 -11.31 2.18
C GLN A 107 4.32 -9.88 2.20
N ILE A 108 3.32 -9.63 3.03
CA ILE A 108 2.68 -8.32 3.21
C ILE A 108 3.06 -7.83 4.60
N SER A 109 3.68 -6.66 4.70
CA SER A 109 4.05 -6.04 5.98
C SER A 109 3.18 -4.82 6.27
N PHE A 110 2.80 -4.66 7.54
CA PHE A 110 1.92 -3.60 7.99
C PHE A 110 2.66 -2.68 8.95
N LYS A 111 2.62 -1.37 8.68
CA LYS A 111 3.23 -0.36 9.55
C LYS A 111 2.60 1.01 9.35
N VAL A 112 1.78 1.43 10.31
CA VAL A 112 1.12 2.75 10.28
C VAL A 112 2.12 3.91 10.18
N SER A 113 3.27 3.80 10.84
CA SER A 113 4.34 4.81 10.80
C SER A 113 5.35 4.58 9.67
N GLY A 114 5.04 3.66 8.74
CA GLY A 114 5.89 3.31 7.60
C GLY A 114 5.85 4.34 6.49
N SER A 115 6.72 4.15 5.50
CA SER A 115 6.85 5.04 4.34
C SER A 115 5.56 5.09 3.52
N CYS A 116 5.00 3.91 3.22
CA CYS A 116 3.75 3.78 2.48
C CYS A 116 2.56 3.58 3.42
N GLY A 117 2.77 2.88 4.54
CA GLY A 117 1.67 2.50 5.45
C GLY A 117 0.95 3.67 6.12
N ARG A 118 1.60 4.85 6.21
CA ARG A 118 0.95 6.09 6.67
C ARG A 118 -0.10 6.65 5.69
N SER A 119 0.03 6.34 4.41
CA SER A 119 -0.87 6.78 3.33
C SER A 119 -1.75 5.65 2.79
N ASP A 120 -1.36 4.40 3.03
CA ASP A 120 -2.15 3.23 2.65
C ASP A 120 -3.34 3.04 3.60
N SER A 121 -4.52 2.77 3.04
CA SER A 121 -5.74 2.62 3.84
C SER A 121 -5.73 1.38 4.74
N ALA A 122 -5.04 0.31 4.33
CA ALA A 122 -4.85 -0.91 5.14
C ALA A 122 -3.54 -0.91 5.93
N HIS A 123 -2.81 0.21 5.94
CA HIS A 123 -1.50 0.35 6.57
C HIS A 123 -0.42 -0.60 6.03
N ILE A 124 -0.55 -1.04 4.78
CA ILE A 124 0.48 -1.84 4.12
C ILE A 124 1.69 -0.94 3.85
N ASP A 125 2.85 -1.34 4.35
CA ASP A 125 4.10 -0.63 4.11
C ASP A 125 4.86 -1.21 2.92
N GLU A 126 4.87 -2.53 2.79
CA GLU A 126 5.56 -3.24 1.72
C GLU A 126 4.85 -4.54 1.35
N ILE A 127 4.95 -4.91 0.07
CA ILE A 127 4.60 -6.23 -0.44
C ILE A 127 5.79 -6.75 -1.23
N SER A 128 6.31 -7.91 -0.82
CA SER A 128 7.39 -8.58 -1.54
C SER A 128 6.91 -9.91 -2.10
N PHE A 129 7.34 -10.23 -3.32
CA PHE A 129 7.06 -11.50 -3.99
C PHE A 129 8.35 -12.29 -4.15
N ARG A 130 8.28 -13.61 -3.93
CA ARG A 130 9.36 -14.55 -4.23
C ARG A 130 8.81 -15.88 -4.73
N LEU A 131 9.60 -16.58 -5.52
CA LEU A 131 9.34 -17.97 -5.89
C LEU A 131 10.05 -18.89 -4.90
N VAL A 132 9.39 -19.96 -4.46
CA VAL A 132 9.89 -20.98 -3.53
C VAL A 132 9.66 -22.38 -4.06
#